data_AF-A0A0A8WWS2-F1
#
_entry.id   AF-A0A0A8WWS2-F1
#
_cell.length_a   1.000
_cell.length_b   1.000
_cell.length_c   1.000
_cell.angle_alpha   90.00
_cell.angle_beta   90.00
_cell.angle_gamma   90.00
#
_symmetry.space_group_name_H-M   'P 1'
#
loop_
_entity.id
_entity.type
_entity.pdbx_description
1 polymer ?
#
loop_
_entity_poly.entity_id
_entity_poly.type
_entity_poly.pdbx_seq_one_letter_code
_entity_poly.pdbx_strand_id
1 'polypeptide(L)'
;MTKIFSPVNINEKENTKSKTETKLEGLKRRYKNRPSIDYVLQIEKLWERYALELDTAKKEQRLETLLKQLSHSIKWRAKEAGKQWNNSRLSAADSESIFFEEAWKLCDNYNHFGEFYFYETLLLVIKRRGIDLTRNRTRTQQGAFELKVRRLKEEAADYIPDTQTDVEGSSVNSLLVAQILAVPTLTEQERKLLRTKYDNPDLSKVELSSALGLKHHQEVTRLFKRLKIKLAAFDNKN
;
A
#
# COMPACT_ATOMS: atom_id res chain seq x y z
N MET A 1 -24.44 -63.04 42.44
CA MET A 1 -23.53 -62.00 41.90
C MET A 1 -24.37 -60.98 41.14
N THR A 2 -24.75 -59.92 41.84
CA THR A 2 -25.69 -58.90 41.40
C THR A 2 -24.96 -57.87 40.53
N LYS A 3 -25.36 -57.71 39.26
CA LYS A 3 -24.86 -56.65 38.39
C LYS A 3 -25.45 -55.31 38.87
N ILE A 4 -24.61 -54.48 39.48
CA ILE A 4 -24.93 -53.09 39.79
C ILE A 4 -24.85 -52.33 38.46
N PHE A 5 -26.02 -51.95 37.92
CA PHE A 5 -26.12 -50.94 36.89
C PHE A 5 -25.75 -49.59 37.51
N SER A 6 -24.60 -49.04 37.13
CA SER A 6 -24.30 -47.64 37.37
C SER A 6 -25.21 -46.79 36.48
N PRO A 7 -25.96 -45.81 37.02
CA PRO A 7 -26.74 -44.90 36.19
C PRO A 7 -25.77 -44.04 35.38
N VAL A 8 -25.89 -44.12 34.05
CA VAL A 8 -25.23 -43.19 33.13
C VAL A 8 -25.72 -41.79 33.49
N ASN A 9 -24.77 -40.97 33.95
CA ASN A 9 -24.99 -39.61 34.37
C ASN A 9 -25.42 -38.79 33.15
N ILE A 10 -26.73 -38.47 33.07
CA ILE A 10 -27.31 -37.60 32.06
C ILE A 10 -26.88 -36.17 32.41
N ASN A 11 -25.65 -35.80 32.07
CA ASN A 11 -25.14 -34.44 32.26
C ASN A 11 -24.05 -34.07 31.24
N GLU A 12 -24.34 -34.27 29.95
CA GLU A 12 -23.63 -33.58 28.86
C GLU A 12 -24.66 -33.14 27.80
N LYS A 13 -25.60 -32.28 28.21
CA LYS A 13 -26.27 -31.37 27.27
C LYS A 13 -25.50 -30.05 27.24
N GLU A 14 -24.22 -30.11 26.89
CA GLU A 14 -23.44 -28.90 26.58
C GLU A 14 -23.83 -28.40 25.19
N ASN A 15 -24.85 -27.55 25.16
CA ASN A 15 -24.91 -26.29 24.40
C ASN A 15 -24.07 -26.18 23.10
N THR A 16 -24.24 -27.10 22.15
CA THR A 16 -23.65 -26.97 20.81
C THR A 16 -24.46 -25.95 20.00
N LYS A 17 -24.13 -24.66 20.13
CA LYS A 17 -24.64 -23.63 19.22
C LYS A 17 -24.30 -24.01 17.78
N SER A 18 -25.25 -23.83 16.87
CA SER A 18 -25.02 -24.07 15.44
C SER A 18 -23.94 -23.12 14.92
N LYS A 19 -23.09 -23.58 13.99
CA LYS A 19 -22.02 -22.74 13.39
C LYS A 19 -22.55 -21.39 12.87
N THR A 20 -23.78 -21.37 12.35
CA THR A 20 -24.46 -20.17 11.86
C THR A 20 -24.80 -19.19 13.00
N GLU A 21 -25.17 -19.70 14.18
CA GLU A 21 -25.46 -18.87 15.36
C GLU A 21 -24.19 -18.24 15.91
N THR A 22 -23.09 -19.01 15.96
CA THR A 22 -21.77 -18.48 16.34
C THR A 22 -21.29 -17.40 15.37
N LYS A 23 -21.46 -17.61 14.06
CA LYS A 23 -21.12 -16.63 13.02
C LYS A 23 -21.91 -15.33 13.19
N LEU A 24 -23.22 -15.43 13.46
CA LEU A 24 -24.10 -14.28 13.70
C LEU A 24 -23.75 -13.54 15.00
N GLU A 25 -23.42 -14.26 16.07
CA GLU A 25 -22.94 -13.65 17.32
C GLU A 25 -21.63 -12.89 17.09
N GLY A 26 -20.70 -13.45 16.32
CA GLY A 26 -19.47 -12.78 15.91
C GLY A 26 -19.75 -11.47 15.17
N LEU A 27 -20.70 -11.48 14.23
CA LEU A 27 -21.11 -10.28 13.50
C LEU A 27 -21.68 -9.20 14.43
N LYS A 28 -22.58 -9.57 15.34
CA LYS A 28 -23.18 -8.65 16.34
C LYS A 28 -22.15 -8.07 17.31
N ARG A 29 -21.05 -8.77 17.57
CA ARG A 29 -19.94 -8.24 18.38
C ARG A 29 -19.12 -7.20 17.62
N ARG A 30 -18.91 -7.39 16.31
CA ARG A 30 -18.11 -6.50 15.45
C ARG A 30 -18.88 -5.25 15.01
N TYR A 31 -20.17 -5.38 14.74
CA TYR A 31 -21.05 -4.27 14.35
C TYR A 31 -22.04 -3.95 15.46
N LYS A 32 -22.01 -2.71 15.94
CA LYS A 32 -22.89 -2.27 17.05
C LYS A 32 -24.25 -1.76 16.56
N ASN A 33 -24.33 -1.34 15.30
CA ASN A 33 -25.51 -0.72 14.72
C ASN A 33 -26.29 -1.72 13.85
N ARG A 34 -27.60 -1.81 14.11
CA ARG A 34 -28.52 -2.71 13.40
C ARG A 34 -28.48 -2.55 11.87
N PRO A 35 -28.47 -1.33 11.28
CA PRO A 35 -28.45 -1.18 9.83
C PRO A 35 -27.22 -1.81 9.15
N SER A 36 -26.04 -1.79 9.80
CA SER A 36 -24.84 -2.41 9.23
C SER A 36 -24.88 -3.93 9.31
N ILE A 37 -25.44 -4.48 10.40
CA ILE A 37 -25.69 -5.92 10.52
C ILE A 37 -26.65 -6.37 9.42
N ASP A 38 -27.77 -5.66 9.26
CA ASP A 38 -28.79 -5.99 8.25
C ASP A 38 -28.21 -5.92 6.84
N TYR A 39 -27.38 -4.91 6.55
CA TYR A 39 -26.68 -4.80 5.26
C TYR A 39 -25.74 -5.99 5.02
N VAL A 40 -24.93 -6.40 6.00
CA VAL A 40 -24.04 -7.57 5.86
C VAL A 40 -24.84 -8.84 5.55
N LEU A 41 -25.94 -9.07 6.28
CA LEU A 41 -26.79 -10.23 6.07
C LEU A 41 -27.53 -10.17 4.73
N GLN A 42 -27.92 -8.99 4.26
CA GLN A 42 -28.51 -8.81 2.94
C GLN A 42 -27.51 -9.16 1.83
N ILE A 43 -26.26 -8.72 1.95
CA ILE A 43 -25.21 -9.07 1.00
C ILE A 43 -24.95 -10.58 1.01
N GLU A 44 -24.90 -11.23 2.18
CA GLU A 44 -24.72 -12.68 2.27
C GLU A 44 -25.82 -13.42 1.51
N LYS A 45 -27.09 -13.02 1.68
CA LYS A 45 -28.21 -13.61 0.95
C LYS A 45 -28.11 -13.42 -0.56
N LEU A 46 -27.63 -12.26 -1.03
CA LEU A 46 -27.42 -12.02 -2.46
C LEU A 46 -26.31 -12.93 -3.00
N TRP A 47 -25.23 -13.13 -2.23
CA TRP A 47 -24.18 -14.06 -2.59
C TRP A 47 -24.67 -15.53 -2.58
N GLU A 48 -25.44 -15.94 -1.57
CA GLU A 48 -26.05 -17.28 -1.52
C GLU A 48 -26.93 -17.54 -2.75
N ARG A 49 -27.74 -16.57 -3.17
CA ARG A 49 -28.52 -16.68 -4.40
C ARG A 49 -27.62 -16.82 -5.63
N TYR A 50 -26.57 -16.01 -5.72
CA TYR A 50 -25.59 -16.11 -6.81
C TYR A 50 -24.94 -17.50 -6.88
N ALA A 51 -24.46 -18.02 -5.75
CA ALA A 51 -23.60 -19.20 -5.67
C ALA A 51 -24.37 -20.54 -5.58
N LEU A 52 -25.53 -20.56 -4.92
CA LEU A 52 -26.23 -21.80 -4.55
C LEU A 52 -27.46 -22.09 -5.41
N GLU A 53 -28.02 -21.11 -6.12
CA GLU A 53 -29.14 -21.36 -7.03
C GLU A 53 -28.66 -22.07 -8.31
N LEU A 54 -29.36 -23.16 -8.66
CA LEU A 54 -29.02 -24.04 -9.78
C LEU A 54 -29.30 -23.43 -11.17
N ASP A 55 -30.14 -22.40 -11.27
CA ASP A 55 -30.50 -21.76 -12.54
C ASP A 55 -29.32 -20.98 -13.12
N THR A 56 -28.58 -21.60 -14.03
CA THR A 56 -27.40 -21.02 -14.68
C THR A 56 -27.74 -19.88 -15.62
N ALA A 57 -28.94 -19.87 -16.23
CA ALA A 57 -29.36 -18.82 -17.16
C ALA A 57 -29.47 -17.45 -16.47
N LYS A 58 -29.72 -17.43 -15.15
CA LYS A 58 -29.81 -16.20 -14.35
C LYS A 58 -28.57 -15.90 -13.52
N LYS A 59 -27.52 -16.72 -13.60
CA LYS A 59 -26.33 -16.57 -12.75
C LYS A 59 -25.65 -15.21 -12.94
N GLU A 60 -25.50 -14.76 -14.19
CA GLU A 60 -24.91 -13.45 -14.50
C GLU A 60 -25.75 -12.30 -13.95
N GLN A 61 -27.08 -12.37 -14.06
CA GLN A 61 -27.99 -11.35 -13.52
C GLN A 61 -27.89 -11.26 -11.98
N ARG A 62 -27.73 -12.41 -11.30
CA ARG A 62 -27.52 -12.44 -9.85
C ARG A 62 -26.17 -11.85 -9.46
N LEU A 63 -25.12 -12.14 -10.23
CA LEU A 63 -23.79 -11.53 -10.04
C LEU A 63 -23.85 -10.01 -10.23
N GLU A 64 -24.48 -9.54 -11.29
CA GLU A 64 -24.66 -8.12 -11.56
C GLU A 64 -25.42 -7.44 -10.41
N THR A 65 -26.49 -8.06 -9.92
CA THR A 65 -27.27 -7.56 -8.78
C THR A 65 -26.41 -7.43 -7.53
N LEU A 66 -25.60 -8.45 -7.22
CA LEU A 66 -24.67 -8.45 -6.09
C LEU A 66 -23.63 -7.34 -6.23
N LEU A 67 -22.96 -7.26 -7.38
CA LEU A 67 -21.94 -6.24 -7.65
C LEU A 67 -22.51 -4.82 -7.63
N LYS A 68 -23.74 -4.64 -8.13
CA LYS A 68 -24.47 -3.36 -8.06
C LYS A 68 -24.74 -2.95 -6.62
N GLN A 69 -25.14 -3.88 -5.75
CA GLN A 69 -25.37 -3.62 -4.33
C GLN A 69 -24.06 -3.28 -3.58
N LEU A 70 -22.93 -3.86 -4.01
CA LEU A 70 -21.60 -3.57 -3.46
C LEU A 70 -20.98 -2.28 -4.02
N SER A 71 -21.46 -1.80 -5.18
CA SER A 71 -20.84 -0.74 -5.96
C SER A 71 -20.57 0.52 -5.15
N HIS A 72 -21.53 0.94 -4.31
CA HIS A 72 -21.37 2.13 -3.47
C HIS A 72 -20.20 1.97 -2.49
N SER A 73 -20.15 0.83 -1.78
CA SER A 73 -19.11 0.53 -0.80
C SER A 73 -17.72 0.44 -1.46
N ILE A 74 -17.65 -0.18 -2.64
CA ILE A 74 -16.41 -0.29 -3.44
C ILE A 74 -15.94 1.10 -3.89
N LYS A 75 -16.82 1.89 -4.51
CA LYS A 75 -16.54 3.25 -4.98
C LYS A 75 -16.10 4.17 -3.85
N TRP A 76 -16.79 4.13 -2.72
CA TRP A 76 -16.43 4.93 -1.56
C TRP A 76 -15.02 4.58 -1.06
N ARG A 77 -14.69 3.30 -0.96
CA ARG A 77 -13.33 2.86 -0.57
C ARG A 77 -12.27 3.20 -1.60
N ALA A 78 -12.59 3.11 -2.89
CA ALA A 78 -11.70 3.51 -3.97
C ALA A 78 -11.39 5.02 -3.92
N LYS A 79 -12.38 5.85 -3.58
CA LYS A 79 -12.17 7.28 -3.33
C LYS A 79 -11.26 7.54 -2.14
N GLU A 80 -11.49 6.85 -1.01
CA GLU A 80 -10.65 7.00 0.18
C GLU A 80 -9.20 6.55 -0.11
N ALA A 81 -9.04 5.44 -0.82
CA ALA A 81 -7.75 4.98 -1.31
C ALA A 81 -7.08 6.01 -2.23
N GLY A 82 -7.80 6.55 -3.21
CA GLY A 82 -7.33 7.61 -4.09
C GLY A 82 -6.88 8.88 -3.35
N LYS A 83 -7.65 9.34 -2.35
CA LYS A 83 -7.27 10.48 -1.49
C LYS A 83 -5.97 10.24 -0.73
N GLN A 84 -5.80 9.04 -0.19
CA GLN A 84 -4.57 8.64 0.49
C GLN A 84 -3.36 8.69 -0.46
N TRP A 85 -3.61 8.63 -1.77
CA TRP A 85 -2.59 8.52 -2.82
C TRP A 85 -2.60 9.69 -3.81
N ASN A 86 -3.20 10.84 -3.45
CA ASN A 86 -3.30 12.04 -4.29
C ASN A 86 -1.93 12.54 -4.83
N ASN A 87 -0.83 12.21 -4.16
CA ASN A 87 0.54 12.57 -4.56
C ASN A 87 1.23 11.48 -5.40
N SER A 88 0.50 10.46 -5.84
CA SER A 88 0.99 9.37 -6.68
C SER A 88 0.28 9.37 -8.04
N ARG A 89 0.75 8.53 -8.97
CA ARG A 89 0.08 8.32 -10.27
C ARG A 89 -1.17 7.45 -10.19
N LEU A 90 -1.56 6.99 -9.00
CA LEU A 90 -2.76 6.16 -8.83
C LEU A 90 -3.98 7.04 -8.61
N SER A 91 -4.96 6.91 -9.49
CA SER A 91 -6.25 7.56 -9.35
C SER A 91 -7.24 6.71 -8.54
N ALA A 92 -8.33 7.34 -8.10
CA ALA A 92 -9.45 6.63 -7.52
C ALA A 92 -10.07 5.62 -8.52
N ALA A 93 -10.04 5.91 -9.83
CA ALA A 93 -10.56 5.02 -10.86
C ALA A 93 -9.71 3.74 -11.01
N ASP A 94 -8.38 3.86 -10.94
CA ASP A 94 -7.47 2.70 -10.94
C ASP A 94 -7.75 1.79 -9.75
N SER A 95 -8.00 2.39 -8.59
CA SER A 95 -8.33 1.67 -7.36
C SER A 95 -9.69 0.98 -7.48
N GLU A 96 -10.68 1.67 -8.05
CA GLU A 96 -12.03 1.17 -8.24
C GLU A 96 -12.05 -0.08 -9.13
N SER A 97 -11.39 -0.02 -10.29
CA SER A 97 -11.30 -1.16 -11.22
C SER A 97 -10.75 -2.41 -10.54
N ILE A 98 -9.64 -2.25 -9.80
CA ILE A 98 -9.00 -3.36 -9.09
C ILE A 98 -9.90 -3.90 -7.98
N PHE A 99 -10.61 -3.03 -7.26
CA PHE A 99 -11.51 -3.48 -6.18
C PHE A 99 -12.72 -4.24 -6.72
N PHE A 100 -13.25 -3.88 -7.90
CA PHE A 100 -14.28 -4.67 -8.56
C PHE A 100 -13.75 -6.03 -9.02
N GLU A 101 -12.53 -6.10 -9.55
CA GLU A 101 -11.90 -7.36 -9.92
C GLU A 101 -11.73 -8.29 -8.70
N GLU A 102 -11.27 -7.76 -7.56
CA GLU A 102 -11.18 -8.53 -6.31
C GLU A 102 -12.55 -8.96 -5.80
N ALA A 103 -13.58 -8.11 -5.94
CA ALA A 103 -14.94 -8.47 -5.56
C ALA A 103 -15.47 -9.64 -6.40
N TRP A 104 -15.23 -9.61 -7.71
CA TRP A 104 -15.57 -10.71 -8.62
C TRP A 104 -14.84 -11.99 -8.22
N LYS A 105 -13.51 -11.95 -8.08
CA LYS A 105 -12.71 -13.11 -7.68
C LYS A 105 -13.17 -13.70 -6.35
N LEU A 106 -13.57 -12.85 -5.41
CA LEU A 106 -14.07 -13.30 -4.12
C LEU A 106 -15.43 -14.01 -4.25
N CYS A 107 -16.28 -13.62 -5.20
CA CYS A 107 -17.57 -14.30 -5.43
C CYS A 107 -17.40 -15.81 -5.66
N ASP A 108 -16.35 -16.20 -6.38
CA ASP A 108 -16.08 -17.61 -6.71
C ASP A 108 -15.24 -18.34 -5.65
N ASN A 109 -14.41 -17.61 -4.89
CA ASN A 109 -13.47 -18.18 -3.91
C ASN A 109 -13.92 -18.06 -2.45
N TYR A 110 -15.08 -17.47 -2.18
CA TYR A 110 -15.54 -17.23 -0.81
C TYR A 110 -15.92 -18.55 -0.11
N ASN A 111 -15.40 -18.73 1.11
CA ASN A 111 -15.76 -19.83 1.97
C ASN A 111 -16.95 -19.46 2.88
N HIS A 112 -18.15 -19.85 2.46
CA HIS A 112 -19.39 -19.62 3.21
C HIS A 112 -19.38 -20.22 4.62
N PHE A 113 -18.70 -21.35 4.83
CA PHE A 113 -18.60 -22.02 6.13
C PHE A 113 -17.56 -21.37 7.07
N GLY A 114 -16.89 -20.31 6.62
CA GLY A 114 -15.94 -19.54 7.43
C GLY A 114 -16.60 -18.67 8.50
N GLU A 115 -15.77 -18.11 9.38
CA GLU A 115 -16.18 -17.27 10.52
C GLU A 115 -16.71 -15.89 10.11
N PHE A 116 -16.31 -15.38 8.94
CA PHE A 116 -16.68 -14.05 8.46
C PHE A 116 -17.70 -14.13 7.33
N TYR A 117 -18.59 -13.15 7.27
CA TYR A 117 -19.52 -13.00 6.16
C TYR A 117 -18.79 -12.53 4.89
N PHE A 118 -19.43 -12.70 3.73
CA PHE A 118 -18.90 -12.34 2.42
C PHE A 118 -18.44 -10.88 2.41
N TYR A 119 -19.31 -9.98 2.87
CA TYR A 119 -19.02 -8.55 2.91
C TYR A 119 -17.80 -8.24 3.80
N GLU A 120 -17.70 -8.85 4.98
CA GLU A 120 -16.55 -8.63 5.88
C GLU A 120 -15.24 -9.09 5.23
N THR A 121 -15.29 -10.23 4.54
CA THR A 121 -14.15 -10.77 3.79
C THR A 121 -13.76 -9.84 2.64
N LEU A 122 -14.74 -9.31 1.91
CA LEU A 122 -14.51 -8.33 0.85
C LEU A 122 -13.79 -7.07 1.37
N LEU A 123 -14.23 -6.55 2.52
CA LEU A 123 -13.62 -5.38 3.13
C LEU A 123 -12.15 -5.62 3.51
N LEU A 124 -11.80 -6.84 3.91
CA LEU A 124 -10.43 -7.24 4.22
C LEU A 124 -9.58 -7.38 2.96
N VAL A 125 -10.10 -8.05 1.92
CA VAL A 125 -9.41 -8.25 0.63
C VAL A 125 -9.10 -6.90 -0.02
N ILE A 126 -10.09 -6.02 -0.15
CA ILE A 126 -9.91 -4.68 -0.73
C ILE A 126 -8.87 -3.87 0.05
N LYS A 127 -8.90 -3.93 1.39
CA LYS A 127 -7.92 -3.23 2.23
C LYS A 127 -6.51 -3.73 2.00
N ARG A 128 -6.30 -5.05 1.93
CA ARG A 128 -4.99 -5.66 1.64
C ARG A 128 -4.51 -5.28 0.25
N ARG A 129 -5.39 -5.39 -0.75
CA ARG A 129 -5.06 -5.07 -2.13
C ARG A 129 -4.66 -3.60 -2.30
N GLY A 130 -5.35 -2.68 -1.63
CA GLY A 130 -4.96 -1.27 -1.61
C GLY A 130 -3.55 -1.03 -1.04
N ILE A 131 -3.18 -1.75 0.02
CA ILE A 131 -1.83 -1.69 0.59
C ILE A 131 -0.80 -2.24 -0.41
N ASP A 132 -1.10 -3.35 -1.08
CA ASP A 132 -0.18 -3.98 -2.04
C ASP A 132 0.06 -3.11 -3.28
N LEU A 133 -0.99 -2.46 -3.79
CA LEU A 133 -0.87 -1.47 -4.86
C LEU A 133 0.08 -0.33 -4.48
N THR A 134 -0.06 0.15 -3.24
CA THR A 134 0.84 1.16 -2.71
C THR A 134 2.28 0.65 -2.69
N ARG A 135 2.53 -0.56 -2.18
CA ARG A 135 3.87 -1.14 -2.07
C ARG A 135 4.54 -1.30 -3.44
N ASN A 136 3.82 -1.87 -4.41
CA ASN A 136 4.36 -2.15 -5.73
C ASN A 136 4.76 -0.86 -6.49
N ARG A 137 4.00 0.22 -6.30
CA ARG A 137 4.24 1.50 -7.00
C ARG A 137 5.20 2.45 -6.28
N THR A 138 5.32 2.38 -4.95
CA THR A 138 6.10 3.35 -4.16
C THR A 138 7.45 2.86 -3.63
N ARG A 139 7.67 1.54 -3.52
CA ARG A 139 8.88 0.98 -2.87
C ARG A 139 9.87 0.28 -3.79
N THR A 140 9.53 0.06 -5.06
CA THR A 140 10.46 -0.55 -6.02
C THR A 140 11.30 0.56 -6.68
N GLN A 141 12.59 0.29 -6.93
CA GLN A 141 13.43 1.21 -7.71
C GLN A 141 12.82 1.50 -9.09
N GLN A 142 12.16 0.50 -9.67
CA GLN A 142 11.36 0.63 -10.89
C GLN A 142 10.15 1.57 -10.72
N GLY A 143 9.35 1.43 -9.65
CA GLY A 143 8.23 2.33 -9.38
C GLY A 143 8.70 3.78 -9.14
N ALA A 144 9.83 3.95 -8.45
CA ALA A 144 10.47 5.26 -8.28
C ALA A 144 11.01 5.84 -9.60
N PHE A 145 11.57 5.01 -10.48
CA PHE A 145 11.98 5.39 -11.85
C PHE A 145 10.77 5.79 -12.68
N GLU A 146 9.75 4.94 -12.79
CA GLU A 146 8.52 5.20 -13.53
C GLU A 146 7.81 6.48 -13.03
N LEU A 147 7.74 6.70 -11.72
CA LEU A 147 7.22 7.95 -11.13
C LEU A 147 8.05 9.18 -11.51
N LYS A 148 9.39 9.03 -11.55
CA LYS A 148 10.35 10.10 -11.92
C LYS A 148 10.42 10.39 -13.42
N VAL A 149 10.08 9.43 -14.28
CA VAL A 149 9.95 9.67 -15.73
C VAL A 149 8.75 10.58 -15.94
N ARG A 150 8.94 11.89 -15.74
CA ARG A 150 8.00 12.91 -16.22
C ARG A 150 7.70 12.60 -17.68
N ARG A 151 6.45 12.82 -18.12
CA ARG A 151 6.13 12.84 -19.56
C ARG A 151 7.20 13.74 -20.20
N LEU A 152 7.94 13.23 -21.19
CA LEU A 152 8.67 14.14 -22.07
C LEU A 152 7.60 15.13 -22.52
N LYS A 153 7.74 16.40 -22.13
CA LYS A 153 6.91 17.43 -22.73
C LYS A 153 7.11 17.29 -24.23
N GLU A 154 6.04 17.43 -25.02
CA GLU A 154 6.13 17.37 -26.48
C GLU A 154 7.16 18.39 -27.02
N GLU A 155 7.47 19.44 -26.24
CA GLU A 155 8.56 20.41 -26.43
C GLU A 155 9.99 19.80 -26.42
N ALA A 156 10.18 18.57 -25.91
CA ALA A 156 11.49 17.93 -25.81
C ALA A 156 11.86 17.09 -27.05
N ALA A 157 10.96 16.97 -28.03
CA ALA A 157 11.27 16.30 -29.30
C ALA A 157 12.17 17.16 -30.21
N ASP A 158 12.12 18.49 -30.05
CA ASP A 158 12.83 19.44 -30.94
C ASP A 158 14.19 19.90 -30.39
N TYR A 159 14.63 19.40 -29.24
CA TYR A 159 15.90 19.79 -28.63
C TYR A 159 16.57 18.58 -27.98
N ILE A 160 17.21 17.75 -28.80
CA ILE A 160 18.30 16.88 -28.35
C ILE A 160 19.58 17.64 -28.68
N PRO A 161 20.12 18.49 -27.78
CA PRO A 161 21.42 19.07 -28.00
C PRO A 161 22.44 17.93 -27.98
N ASP A 162 23.39 17.99 -28.91
CA ASP A 162 24.53 17.10 -28.94
C ASP A 162 25.22 17.13 -27.57
N THR A 163 25.29 15.98 -26.91
CA THR A 163 25.77 15.83 -25.52
C THR A 163 27.30 15.78 -25.47
N GLN A 164 27.97 16.45 -26.41
CA GLN A 164 29.40 16.69 -26.33
C GLN A 164 29.66 17.91 -25.44
N THR A 165 29.73 17.62 -24.14
CA THR A 165 30.46 18.40 -23.12
C THR A 165 30.11 19.89 -23.06
N ASP A 166 29.15 20.22 -22.19
CA ASP A 166 28.95 21.56 -21.66
C ASP A 166 30.14 21.96 -20.76
N VAL A 167 31.20 22.47 -21.40
CA VAL A 167 32.44 22.90 -20.73
C VAL A 167 32.19 24.09 -19.80
N GLU A 168 31.24 24.97 -20.14
CA GLU A 168 30.85 26.10 -19.29
C GLU A 168 30.08 25.63 -18.06
N GLY A 169 29.08 24.75 -18.22
CA GLY A 169 28.34 24.16 -17.11
C GLY A 169 29.22 23.32 -16.20
N SER A 170 30.21 22.60 -16.74
CA SER A 170 31.23 21.91 -15.94
C SER A 170 32.08 22.88 -15.13
N SER A 171 32.49 24.01 -15.74
CA SER A 171 33.28 25.05 -15.07
C SER A 171 32.50 25.73 -13.95
N VAL A 172 31.24 26.10 -14.19
CA VAL A 172 30.34 26.71 -13.19
C VAL A 172 30.04 25.73 -12.05
N ASN A 173 29.78 24.45 -12.36
CA ASN A 173 29.57 23.43 -11.34
C ASN A 173 30.83 23.20 -10.49
N SER A 174 32.02 23.19 -11.09
CA SER A 174 33.28 23.05 -10.35
C SER A 174 33.50 24.23 -9.38
N LEU A 175 33.18 25.46 -9.80
CA LEU A 175 33.24 26.66 -8.98
C LEU A 175 32.24 26.60 -7.81
N LEU A 176 31.00 26.20 -8.07
CA LEU A 176 29.98 26.00 -7.04
C LEU A 176 30.38 24.95 -6.02
N VAL A 177 30.91 23.81 -6.47
CA VAL A 177 31.41 22.74 -5.58
C VAL A 177 32.59 23.24 -4.74
N ALA A 178 33.51 23.99 -5.33
CA ALA A 178 34.63 24.60 -4.61
C ALA A 178 34.15 25.60 -3.54
N GLN A 179 33.18 26.45 -3.87
CA GLN A 179 32.57 27.40 -2.93
C GLN A 179 31.85 26.70 -1.79
N ILE A 180 31.06 25.65 -2.09
CA ILE A 180 30.36 24.84 -1.09
C ILE A 180 31.37 24.16 -0.14
N LEU A 181 32.45 23.59 -0.68
CA LEU A 181 33.48 22.93 0.14
C LEU A 181 34.29 23.93 0.98
N ALA A 182 34.40 25.18 0.53
CA ALA A 182 35.07 26.27 1.24
C ALA A 182 34.23 26.85 2.40
N VAL A 183 32.96 26.46 2.56
CA VAL A 183 32.11 26.94 3.64
C VAL A 183 32.77 26.62 5.01
N PRO A 184 33.04 27.62 5.86
CA PRO A 184 33.76 27.43 7.12
C PRO A 184 32.92 26.70 8.18
N THR A 185 31.61 26.64 8.02
CA THR A 185 30.70 25.93 8.94
C THR A 185 30.67 24.41 8.70
N LEU A 186 31.28 23.92 7.62
CA LEU A 186 31.39 22.50 7.31
C LEU A 186 32.56 21.86 8.08
N THR A 187 32.28 20.73 8.71
CA THR A 187 33.30 19.91 9.36
C THR A 187 34.08 19.08 8.33
N GLU A 188 35.29 18.62 8.70
CA GLU A 188 36.13 17.73 7.89
C GLU A 188 35.36 16.50 7.36
N GLN A 189 34.56 15.88 8.24
CA GLN A 189 33.77 14.69 7.91
C GLN A 189 32.64 14.99 6.92
N GLU A 190 32.00 16.17 7.04
CA GLU A 190 30.96 16.62 6.13
C GLU A 190 31.54 16.95 4.74
N ARG A 191 32.72 17.60 4.69
CA ARG A 191 33.46 17.84 3.44
C ARG A 191 33.86 16.54 2.76
N LYS A 192 34.38 15.58 3.54
CA LYS A 192 34.78 14.26 3.02
C LYS A 192 33.57 13.49 2.47
N LEU A 193 32.42 13.55 3.15
CA LEU A 193 31.16 12.95 2.68
C LEU A 193 30.70 13.58 1.35
N LEU A 194 30.75 14.91 1.24
CA LEU A 194 30.39 15.62 0.00
C LEU A 194 31.29 15.24 -1.17
N ARG A 195 32.62 15.22 -0.96
CA ARG A 195 33.59 14.79 -1.99
C ARG A 195 33.33 13.36 -2.45
N THR A 196 33.23 12.43 -1.50
CA THR A 196 32.98 11.01 -1.81
C THR A 196 31.67 10.82 -2.58
N LYS A 197 30.64 11.61 -2.27
CA LYS A 197 29.35 11.56 -2.96
C LYS A 197 29.37 12.25 -4.33
N TYR A 198 30.19 13.28 -4.51
CA TYR A 198 30.40 13.93 -5.80
C TYR A 198 31.18 13.04 -6.76
N ASP A 199 32.29 12.46 -6.27
CA ASP A 199 33.14 11.56 -7.06
C ASP A 199 32.41 10.26 -7.43
N ASN A 200 31.48 9.81 -6.58
CA ASN A 200 30.73 8.57 -6.79
C ASN A 200 29.24 8.76 -6.42
N PRO A 201 28.41 9.28 -7.35
CA PRO A 201 27.02 9.65 -7.09
C PRO A 201 26.12 8.47 -6.75
N ASP A 202 26.47 7.25 -7.14
CA ASP A 202 25.62 6.06 -6.97
C ASP A 202 25.86 5.29 -5.67
N LEU A 203 26.87 5.67 -4.87
CA LEU A 203 27.17 4.95 -3.61
C LEU A 203 25.99 4.99 -2.64
N SER A 204 25.66 3.80 -2.13
CA SER A 204 24.69 3.58 -1.08
C SER A 204 25.18 4.13 0.26
N LYS A 205 24.27 4.34 1.21
CA LYS A 205 24.61 4.85 2.54
C LYS A 205 25.53 3.90 3.34
N VAL A 206 25.52 2.62 3.01
CA VAL A 206 26.35 1.59 3.64
C VAL A 206 27.78 1.65 3.10
N GLU A 207 27.91 1.81 1.79
CA GLU A 207 29.21 2.00 1.14
C GLU A 207 29.83 3.34 1.54
N LEU A 208 29.03 4.40 1.64
CA LEU A 208 29.46 5.69 2.16
C LEU A 208 29.94 5.61 3.62
N SER A 209 29.27 4.84 4.48
CA SER A 209 29.78 4.66 5.86
C SER A 209 31.12 3.95 5.87
N SER A 210 31.31 2.97 4.99
CA SER A 210 32.58 2.23 4.88
C SER A 210 33.71 3.14 4.37
N ALA A 211 33.45 3.93 3.32
CA ALA A 211 34.40 4.89 2.76
C ALA A 211 34.78 6.02 3.74
N LEU A 212 33.90 6.36 4.67
CA LEU A 212 34.12 7.39 5.69
C LEU A 212 34.69 6.85 7.00
N GLY A 213 34.85 5.53 7.15
CA GLY A 213 35.29 4.90 8.40
C GLY A 213 34.25 5.01 9.53
N LEU A 214 32.97 5.14 9.18
CA LEU A 214 31.86 5.23 10.12
C LEU A 214 31.33 3.83 10.43
N LYS A 215 31.01 3.56 11.69
CA LYS A 215 30.53 2.24 12.14
C LYS A 215 29.11 1.94 11.67
N HIS A 216 28.31 2.97 11.37
CA HIS A 216 26.89 2.79 11.08
C HIS A 216 26.36 3.73 9.99
N HIS A 217 25.62 3.19 9.03
CA HIS A 217 25.00 3.95 7.93
C HIS A 217 24.02 5.06 8.38
N GLN A 218 23.50 4.97 9.61
CA GLN A 218 22.67 6.05 10.18
C GLN A 218 23.49 7.30 10.51
N GLU A 219 24.79 7.18 10.76
CA GLU A 219 25.67 8.34 10.97
C GLU A 219 25.80 9.14 9.68
N VAL A 220 25.93 8.47 8.54
CA VAL A 220 25.86 9.07 7.19
C VAL A 220 24.53 9.82 7.01
N THR A 221 23.41 9.22 7.44
CA THR A 221 22.10 9.88 7.35
C THR A 221 22.03 11.13 8.23
N ARG A 222 22.60 11.10 9.44
CA ARG A 222 22.67 12.27 10.34
C ARG A 222 23.57 13.37 9.76
N LEU A 223 24.69 12.99 9.14
CA LEU A 223 25.58 13.91 8.44
C LEU A 223 24.88 14.59 7.26
N PHE A 224 24.16 13.85 6.41
CA PHE A 224 23.37 14.45 5.32
C PHE A 224 22.30 15.42 5.82
N LYS A 225 21.63 15.13 6.94
CA LYS A 225 20.66 16.05 7.54
C LYS A 225 21.32 17.35 7.99
N ARG A 226 22.46 17.26 8.68
CA ARG A 226 23.23 18.45 9.12
C ARG A 226 23.73 19.27 7.92
N LEU A 227 24.27 18.59 6.91
CA LEU A 227 24.68 19.20 5.64
C LEU A 227 23.54 19.97 4.97
N LYS A 228 22.36 19.36 4.83
CA LYS A 228 21.20 20.01 4.20
C LYS A 228 20.79 21.29 4.92
N ILE A 229 20.83 21.31 6.26
CA ILE A 229 20.52 22.50 7.06
C ILE A 229 21.57 23.59 6.84
N LYS A 230 22.85 23.24 6.85
CA LYS A 230 23.96 24.19 6.65
C LYS A 230 23.98 24.79 5.23
N LEU A 231 23.71 23.97 4.22
CA LEU A 231 23.64 24.41 2.83
C LEU A 231 22.43 25.31 2.58
N ALA A 232 21.25 24.96 3.13
CA ALA A 232 20.08 25.84 3.05
C ALA A 232 20.31 27.20 3.74
N ALA A 233 21.13 27.24 4.80
CA ALA A 233 21.52 28.49 5.44
C ALA A 233 22.56 29.29 4.64
N PHE A 234 23.33 28.65 3.76
CA PHE A 234 24.26 29.28 2.82
C PHE A 234 23.51 29.87 1.62
N ASP A 235 22.57 29.11 1.04
CA ASP A 235 21.73 29.54 -0.09
C ASP A 235 20.84 30.76 0.26
N ASN A 236 20.46 30.94 1.53
CA ASN A 236 19.69 32.11 1.98
C ASN A 236 20.56 33.36 2.26
N LYS A 237 21.89 33.25 2.18
CA LYS A 237 22.83 34.36 2.44
C LYS A 237 23.49 34.92 1.18
N ASN A 238 23.33 34.24 0.04
CA ASN A 238 23.74 34.70 -1.29
C ASN A 238 22.49 35.04 -2.10
#